data_AF-A0A950AUE2-F1
#
_entry.id   AF-A0A950AUE2-F1
#
_cell.length_a   1.000
_cell.length_b   1.000
_cell.length_c   1.000
_cell.angle_alpha   90.00
_cell.angle_beta   90.00
_cell.angle_gamma   90.00
#
_symmetry.space_group_name_H-M   'P 1'
#
loop_
_entity.id
_entity.type
_entity.pdbx_description
1 polymer ?
#
loop_
_entity_poly.entity_id
_entity_poly.type
_entity_poly.pdbx_seq_one_letter_code
_entity_poly.pdbx_strand_id
1 'polypeptide(L)'
;HEHDYQRSKPLKGTVYVISGAATHLRDGGYRRFTAVSRARHHFLDLWVVDGKVVVQPVGHDRTAFDRAVLPLRAEGRSSLPPERISSGNS
;
A
#
# COMPACT_ATOMS: atom_id res chain seq x y z
N HIS A 1 5.71 3.44 16.34
CA HIS A 1 4.43 3.08 15.70
C HIS A 1 3.46 4.22 15.97
N GLU A 2 2.73 4.70 14.97
CA GLU A 2 1.75 5.80 15.12
C GLU A 2 0.37 5.22 15.38
N HIS A 3 -0.44 5.92 16.18
CA HIS A 3 -1.68 5.41 16.77
C HIS A 3 -2.91 5.83 15.96
N ASP A 4 -2.86 5.66 14.66
CA ASP A 4 -3.89 6.12 13.72
C ASP A 4 -3.97 5.24 12.46
N TYR A 5 -4.88 5.62 11.56
CA TYR A 5 -4.84 5.23 10.16
C TYR A 5 -4.19 6.34 9.35
N GLN A 6 -3.17 6.02 8.55
CA GLN A 6 -2.68 6.91 7.50
C GLN A 6 -2.45 6.15 6.19
N ARG A 7 -2.64 6.86 5.09
CA ARG A 7 -2.27 6.38 3.76
C ARG A 7 -1.56 7.47 2.99
N SER A 8 -0.47 7.11 2.32
CA SER A 8 0.24 8.03 1.43
C SER A 8 -0.41 8.08 0.04
N LYS A 9 -0.15 9.17 -0.70
CA LYS A 9 -0.16 9.13 -2.16
C LYS A 9 0.88 8.11 -2.64
N PRO A 10 0.79 7.56 -3.86
CA PRO A 10 1.86 6.72 -4.40
C PRO A 10 3.19 7.47 -4.40
N LEU A 11 4.21 6.90 -3.75
CA LEU A 11 5.58 7.41 -3.71
C LEU A 11 6.46 6.43 -4.48
N LYS A 12 6.94 6.85 -5.66
CA LYS A 12 7.64 5.97 -6.62
C LYS A 12 6.86 4.68 -6.95
N GLY A 13 5.52 4.80 -6.90
CA GLY A 13 4.58 3.73 -7.17
C GLY A 13 4.42 2.69 -6.05
N THR A 14 4.87 3.02 -4.84
CA THR A 14 4.52 2.33 -3.59
C THR A 14 3.54 3.18 -2.81
N VAL A 15 2.46 2.58 -2.29
CA VAL A 15 1.57 3.22 -1.34
C VAL A 15 1.90 2.70 0.06
N TYR A 16 2.14 3.61 1.00
CA TYR A 16 2.40 3.27 2.39
C TYR A 16 1.10 3.41 3.19
N VAL A 17 0.83 2.41 4.02
CA VAL A 17 -0.32 2.39 4.93
C VAL A 17 0.19 2.20 6.35
N ILE A 18 -0.26 3.08 7.25
CA ILE A 18 -0.09 2.96 8.69
C ILE A 18 -1.44 2.52 9.25
N SER A 19 -1.45 1.44 10.01
CA SER A 19 -2.61 0.91 10.72
C SER A 19 -2.18 0.56 12.14
N GLY A 20 -2.28 1.53 13.04
CA GLY A 20 -1.80 1.38 14.42
C GLY A 20 -2.77 1.77 15.51
N ALA A 21 -4.04 1.94 15.17
CA ALA A 21 -5.09 2.39 16.08
C ALA A 21 -5.70 1.28 16.95
N ALA A 22 -4.95 0.24 17.32
CA ALA A 22 -5.49 -0.93 18.02
C ALA A 22 -5.76 -0.69 19.52
N THR A 23 -5.07 0.25 20.18
CA THR A 23 -5.21 0.48 21.63
C THR A 23 -5.38 1.95 22.02
N HIS A 24 -4.50 2.84 21.54
CA HIS A 24 -4.58 4.28 21.77
C HIS A 24 -4.77 5.01 20.42
N LEU A 25 -5.31 6.22 20.45
CA LEU A 25 -5.45 7.10 19.29
C LEU A 25 -4.56 8.33 19.44
N ARG A 26 -3.89 8.74 18.37
CA ARG A 26 -3.18 10.02 18.29
C ARG A 26 -3.50 10.66 16.95
N ASP A 27 -3.71 11.97 16.93
CA ASP A 27 -3.89 12.67 15.67
C ASP A 27 -2.61 12.56 14.82
N GLY A 28 -2.76 11.96 13.65
CA GLY A 28 -1.71 11.88 12.65
C GLY A 28 -1.41 13.23 12.02
N GLY A 29 -0.13 13.57 11.95
CA GLY A 29 0.32 14.75 11.22
C GLY A 29 0.06 14.64 9.71
N TYR A 30 -0.37 15.74 9.09
CA TYR A 30 -0.52 15.82 7.64
C TYR A 30 0.80 16.28 7.01
N ARG A 31 1.34 15.51 6.06
CA ARG A 31 2.47 15.93 5.20
C ARG A 31 2.02 15.97 3.74
N ARG A 32 2.79 16.59 2.85
CA ARG A 32 2.42 16.74 1.42
C ARG A 32 2.11 15.40 0.71
N PHE A 33 2.70 14.31 1.20
CA PHE A 33 2.50 12.96 0.68
C PHE A 33 1.34 12.21 1.35
N THR A 34 0.72 12.74 2.41
CA THR A 34 -0.44 12.13 3.06
C THR A 34 -1.65 12.26 2.13
N ALA A 35 -2.33 11.15 1.87
CA ALA A 35 -3.61 11.11 1.18
C ALA A 35 -4.77 11.05 2.18
N VAL A 36 -4.62 10.26 3.24
CA VAL A 36 -5.61 10.13 4.32
C VAL A 36 -4.89 10.06 5.66
N SER A 37 -5.46 10.70 6.69
CA SER A 37 -5.07 10.57 8.09
C SER A 37 -6.34 10.59 8.94
N ARG A 38 -6.53 9.57 9.79
CA ARG A 38 -7.71 9.41 10.65
C ARG A 38 -7.31 8.75 11.98
N ALA A 39 -7.49 9.48 13.09
CA ALA A 39 -7.41 8.93 14.43
C ALA A 39 -8.71 8.19 14.77
N ARG A 40 -8.83 6.92 14.33
CA ARG A 40 -10.01 6.08 14.55
C ARG A 40 -9.60 4.63 14.78
N HIS A 41 -10.20 3.98 15.78
CA HIS A 41 -10.02 2.55 15.98
C HIS A 41 -10.54 1.78 14.77
N HIS A 42 -9.69 0.90 14.23
CA HIS A 42 -9.99 0.17 13.01
C HIS A 42 -9.14 -1.10 12.91
N PHE A 43 -9.56 -1.96 11.99
CA PHE A 43 -8.73 -3.02 11.41
C PHE A 43 -8.64 -2.81 9.90
N LEU A 44 -7.66 -3.44 9.25
CA LEU A 44 -7.58 -3.46 7.79
C LEU A 44 -8.27 -4.71 7.24
N ASP A 45 -9.16 -4.46 6.30
CA ASP A 45 -9.71 -5.47 5.41
C ASP A 45 -8.98 -5.40 4.06
N LEU A 46 -8.41 -6.52 3.64
CA LEU A 46 -7.51 -6.64 2.49
C LEU A 46 -7.99 -7.72 1.54
N TRP A 47 -8.23 -7.32 0.29
CA TRP A 47 -8.67 -8.24 -0.76
C TRP A 47 -7.67 -8.23 -1.91
N VAL A 48 -7.39 -9.40 -2.47
CA VAL A 48 -6.65 -9.52 -3.74
C VAL A 48 -7.62 -10.10 -4.76
N VAL A 49 -8.01 -9.29 -5.74
CA VAL A 49 -9.03 -9.63 -6.74
C VAL A 49 -8.72 -8.92 -8.06
N ASP A 50 -8.90 -9.63 -9.18
CA ASP A 50 -8.72 -9.10 -10.54
C ASP A 50 -7.40 -8.34 -10.77
N GLY A 51 -6.29 -8.89 -10.26
CA GLY A 51 -4.97 -8.27 -10.41
C GLY A 51 -4.79 -6.99 -9.59
N LYS A 52 -5.62 -6.76 -8.56
CA LYS A 52 -5.59 -5.56 -7.70
C LYS A 52 -5.60 -5.97 -6.24
N VAL A 53 -4.99 -5.14 -5.41
CA VAL A 53 -5.14 -5.16 -3.95
C VAL A 53 -6.14 -4.07 -3.57
N VAL A 54 -7.20 -4.44 -2.86
CA VAL A 54 -8.14 -3.49 -2.24
C VAL A 54 -7.80 -3.38 -0.77
N VAL A 55 -7.59 -2.16 -0.28
CA VAL A 55 -7.31 -1.85 1.11
C VAL A 55 -8.45 -1.02 1.68
N GLN A 56 -9.08 -1.51 2.75
CA GLN A 56 -10.17 -0.82 3.43
C GLN A 56 -9.93 -0.83 4.94
N PRO A 57 -9.65 0.32 5.57
CA PRO A 57 -9.76 0.40 7.01
C PRO A 57 -11.25 0.41 7.42
N VAL A 58 -11.60 -0.51 8.31
CA VAL A 58 -12.97 -0.73 8.77
C VAL A 58 -13.04 -0.39 10.26
N GLY A 59 -13.95 0.52 10.60
CA GLY A 59 -14.22 0.88 12.00
C GLY A 59 -14.95 -0.23 12.75
N HIS A 60 -15.00 -0.14 14.08
CA HIS A 60 -15.75 -1.10 14.89
C HIS A 60 -17.27 -1.05 14.67
N ASP A 61 -17.77 0.02 14.07
CA ASP A 61 -19.14 0.15 13.55
C ASP A 61 -19.35 -0.61 12.23
N ARG A 62 -18.34 -1.33 11.75
CA ARG A 62 -18.33 -2.11 10.50
C ARG A 62 -18.43 -1.26 9.24
N THR A 63 -18.15 0.04 9.33
CA THR A 63 -18.11 0.92 8.16
C THR A 63 -16.68 1.14 7.69
N ALA A 64 -16.46 1.01 6.39
CA ALA A 64 -15.21 1.44 5.78
C ALA A 64 -15.17 2.96 5.67
N PHE A 65 -14.06 3.58 6.05
CA PHE A 65 -13.90 5.04 6.01
C PHE A 65 -12.80 5.52 5.06
N ASP A 66 -12.14 4.59 4.39
CA ASP A 66 -11.30 4.83 3.22
C ASP A 66 -11.36 3.59 2.32
N ARG A 67 -10.98 3.74 1.06
CA ARG A 67 -10.80 2.63 0.13
C ARG A 67 -9.71 2.96 -0.87
N ALA A 68 -8.66 2.15 -0.88
CA ALA A 68 -7.61 2.22 -1.90
C ALA A 68 -7.64 0.97 -2.77
N VAL A 69 -7.55 1.16 -4.09
CA VAL A 69 -7.39 0.08 -5.07
C VAL A 69 -6.03 0.23 -5.71
N LEU A 70 -5.15 -0.73 -5.46
CA LEU A 70 -3.76 -0.72 -5.90
C LEU A 70 -3.61 -1.78 -6.99
N PRO A 71 -3.07 -1.45 -8.17
CA PRO A 71 -2.74 -2.49 -9.14
C PRO A 71 -1.63 -3.39 -8.57
N LEU A 72 -1.75 -4.71 -8.76
CA LEU A 72 -0.61 -5.59 -8.56
C LEU A 72 0.45 -5.23 -9.60
N ARG A 73 1.67 -5.01 -9.14
CA ARG A 73 2.81 -5.03 -10.05
C ARG A 73 3.05 -6.48 -10.42
N ALA A 74 3.10 -6.78 -11.72
CA ALA A 74 3.74 -8.00 -12.17
C ALA A 74 5.23 -7.85 -11.88
N GLU A 75 5.76 -8.52 -10.85
CA GLU A 75 7.20 -8.59 -10.68
C GLU A 75 7.79 -9.50 -11.78
N GLY A 76 8.70 -8.96 -12.59
CA GLY A 76 9.73 -9.72 -13.28
C GLY A 76 9.36 -10.53 -14.53
N ARG A 77 9.02 -9.88 -15.65
CA ARG A 77 9.70 -10.20 -16.92
C ARG A 77 10.66 -9.06 -17.21
N SER A 78 11.92 -9.22 -16.81
CA SER A 78 13.01 -8.43 -17.39
C SER A 78 12.93 -8.58 -18.91
N SER A 79 12.78 -7.47 -19.63
CA SER A 79 12.80 -7.44 -21.10
C SER A 79 14.22 -7.38 -21.66
N LEU A 80 15.24 -7.76 -20.89
CA LEU A 80 16.59 -7.92 -21.42
C LEU A 80 16.68 -9.29 -22.10
N PRO A 81 16.92 -9.35 -23.42
CA PRO A 81 17.19 -10.62 -24.07
C PRO A 81 18.44 -11.26 -23.44
N PRO A 82 18.52 -12.61 -23.37
CA PRO A 82 19.75 -13.26 -22.91
C PRO A 82 20.90 -12.83 -23.82
N GLU A 83 21.94 -12.27 -23.21
CA GLU A 83 23.17 -11.92 -23.91
C GLU A 83 23.72 -13.21 -24.52
N ARG A 84 23.75 -13.30 -25.87
CA ARG A 84 24.51 -14.36 -26.54
C ARG A 84 25.97 -14.08 -26.25
N ILE A 85 26.53 -14.82 -25.31
CA ILE A 85 27.97 -15.07 -25.29
C ILE A 85 28.31 -15.81 -26.59
N SER A 86 28.78 -15.06 -27.60
CA SER A 86 29.47 -15.66 -28.73
C SER A 86 30.82 -16.15 -28.21
N SER A 87 30.99 -17.46 -28.16
CA SER A 87 32.31 -18.09 -28.07
C SER A 87 33.08 -17.75 -29.36
N GLY A 88 33.75 -16.62 -29.36
CA GLY A 88 34.79 -16.29 -30.33
C GLY A 88 36.03 -17.10 -29.97
N ASN A 89 36.21 -18.22 -30.66
CA ASN A 89 37.44 -18.99 -30.66
C ASN A 89 38.23 -18.52 -31.89
N SER A 90 39.32 -17.78 -31.69
CA SER A 90 40.43 -17.59 -32.64
C SER A 90 41.65 -17.13 -31.89
#